data_AF-A0A1Y0ITB0-F1
#
_entry.id   AF-A0A1Y0ITB0-F1
#
_cell.length_a   1.000
_cell.length_b   1.000
_cell.length_c   1.000
_cell.angle_alpha   90.00
_cell.angle_beta   90.00
_cell.angle_gamma   90.00
#
_symmetry.space_group_name_H-M   'P 1'
#
loop_
_entity.id
_entity.type
_entity.pdbx_description
1 polymer ?
#
loop_
_entity_poly.entity_id
_entity_poly.type
_entity_poly.pdbx_seq_one_letter_code
_entity_poly.pdbx_strand_id
1 'polypeptide(L)'
;MSEFDLTCTGCGINIQTEEKDQPGYAPLNSVVEREYPVCQRCYRIKHYSDVAPVTLDNEGFQKILRDIGKRPALVVKVVDLFDFAGSWVKEINKYVGKNPIILVANKADLLPKVTNFERVEFWLKKEVEKQGVRVDDIILISAKKRINIDFVKEAIDARIGNKDVYVVGTANVGKSTLINGLLNLYGHEEGAEITTSRYPGTTLSTIRMDLPEHSGDLIDTPGIMTKHRLTDLVCAKSLRDITPDGYINPKTYQLNDQQTLFLGGLARFDYVEGPKQGFSVYAANQLNVHRTKLERADELYANHLGTLLLPPCEDCPDTLRSLVPHRITLKSGHPQDIVISGLGWITVRGMHYTSVVVHAPKGVEVHTRRALI
;
A
#
# COMPACT_ATOMS: atom_id res chain seq x y z
N MET A 1 50.02 9.48 0.63
CA MET A 1 48.67 9.97 0.99
C MET A 1 47.91 8.76 1.50
N SER A 2 47.79 8.64 2.82
CA SER A 2 47.20 7.48 3.51
C SER A 2 45.72 7.36 3.16
N GLU A 3 45.27 6.13 2.90
CA GLU A 3 43.86 5.74 2.75
C GLU A 3 43.06 6.30 3.93
N PHE A 4 42.30 7.36 3.68
CA PHE A 4 41.26 7.77 4.60
C PHE A 4 40.14 6.75 4.46
N ASP A 5 39.95 5.91 5.48
CA ASP A 5 38.75 5.10 5.69
C ASP A 5 37.55 6.05 5.78
N LEU A 6 36.99 6.37 4.62
CA LEU A 6 35.89 7.31 4.50
C LEU A 6 34.64 6.59 5.00
N THR A 7 34.10 7.00 6.14
CA THR A 7 32.95 6.33 6.76
C THR A 7 31.66 7.09 6.46
N CYS A 8 30.59 6.33 6.23
CA CYS A 8 29.27 6.91 6.04
C CYS A 8 28.76 7.53 7.34
N THR A 9 28.47 8.83 7.32
CA THR A 9 27.97 9.56 8.50
C THR A 9 26.59 9.10 8.97
N GLY A 10 25.83 8.40 8.12
CA GLY A 10 24.51 7.86 8.47
C GLY A 10 24.52 6.48 9.15
N CYS A 11 25.40 5.55 8.74
CA CYS A 11 25.40 4.17 9.27
C CYS A 11 26.76 3.64 9.73
N GLY A 12 27.83 4.43 9.58
CA GLY A 12 29.18 4.07 10.03
C GLY A 12 29.92 3.05 9.18
N ILE A 13 29.36 2.60 8.04
CA ILE A 13 30.06 1.67 7.13
C ILE A 13 31.12 2.40 6.30
N ASN A 14 32.20 1.71 5.93
CA ASN A 14 33.18 2.24 4.97
C ASN A 14 32.53 2.49 3.61
N ILE A 15 32.80 3.66 3.05
CA ILE A 15 32.32 4.08 1.74
C ILE A 15 33.22 3.46 0.68
N GLN A 16 32.59 2.91 -0.35
CA GLN A 16 33.24 2.47 -1.58
C GLN A 16 32.50 3.07 -2.77
N THR A 17 33.19 3.26 -3.90
CA THR A 17 32.65 3.96 -5.08
C THR A 17 32.59 3.09 -6.34
N GLU A 18 32.91 1.80 -6.22
CA GLU A 18 33.12 0.88 -7.36
C GLU A 18 31.91 -0.02 -7.59
N GLU A 19 31.43 -0.68 -6.53
CA GLU A 19 30.45 -1.76 -6.62
C GLU A 19 29.05 -1.28 -6.22
N LYS A 20 28.24 -0.87 -7.20
CA LYS A 20 26.92 -0.24 -6.97
C LYS A 20 25.97 -1.05 -6.08
N ASP A 21 26.01 -2.36 -6.18
CA ASP A 21 25.10 -3.26 -5.46
C ASP A 21 25.65 -3.74 -4.11
N GLN A 22 26.85 -3.31 -3.72
CA GLN A 22 27.49 -3.69 -2.45
C GLN A 22 27.25 -2.66 -1.34
N PRO A 23 27.21 -3.09 -0.06
CA PRO A 23 27.13 -2.20 1.08
C PRO A 23 28.22 -1.12 1.06
N GLY A 24 27.87 0.10 1.47
CA GLY A 24 28.82 1.21 1.48
C GLY A 24 28.98 1.95 0.15
N TYR A 25 28.32 1.50 -0.93
CA TYR A 25 28.42 2.20 -2.22
C TYR A 25 27.99 3.67 -2.10
N ALA A 26 28.75 4.61 -2.63
CA ALA A 26 28.34 5.99 -2.90
C ALA A 26 28.90 6.42 -4.26
N PRO A 27 28.14 7.17 -5.09
CA PRO A 27 28.69 7.75 -6.32
C PRO A 27 29.89 8.66 -6.01
N LEU A 28 30.98 8.55 -6.78
CA LEU A 28 32.22 9.29 -6.52
C LEU A 28 32.00 10.81 -6.45
N ASN A 29 31.16 11.36 -7.32
CA ASN A 29 30.78 12.78 -7.28
C ASN A 29 30.12 13.17 -5.95
N SER A 30 29.24 12.33 -5.40
CA SER A 30 28.62 12.57 -4.09
C SER A 30 29.59 12.49 -2.92
N VAL A 31 30.71 11.80 -3.08
CA VAL A 31 31.77 11.69 -2.06
C VAL A 31 32.69 12.91 -2.10
N VAL A 32 32.99 13.41 -3.30
CA VAL A 32 33.88 14.56 -3.51
C VAL A 32 33.17 15.90 -3.20
N GLU A 33 31.89 16.02 -3.51
CA GLU A 33 31.13 17.28 -3.36
C GLU A 33 30.58 17.50 -1.95
N ARG A 34 30.56 16.47 -1.08
CA ARG A 34 29.91 16.54 0.23
C ARG A 34 30.93 16.42 1.35
N GLU A 35 30.93 17.40 2.25
CA GLU A 35 31.71 17.38 3.49
C GLU A 35 31.34 16.18 4.40
N TYR A 36 30.09 15.72 4.32
CA TYR A 36 29.57 14.57 5.07
C TYR A 36 28.96 13.52 4.11
N PRO A 37 29.77 12.62 3.54
CA PRO A 37 29.29 11.66 2.56
C PRO A 37 28.44 10.57 3.20
N VAL A 38 27.37 10.18 2.51
CA VAL A 38 26.46 9.10 2.91
C VAL A 38 26.42 8.02 1.84
N CYS A 39 26.43 6.74 2.23
CA CYS A 39 26.27 5.64 1.28
C CYS A 39 24.88 5.71 0.63
N GLN A 40 24.72 5.13 -0.55
CA GLN A 40 23.51 5.09 -1.35
C GLN A 40 22.31 4.62 -0.53
N ARG A 41 22.48 3.67 0.40
CA ARG A 41 21.43 3.25 1.32
C ARG A 41 21.03 4.38 2.27
N CYS A 42 21.97 5.03 2.95
CA CYS A 42 21.69 6.15 3.85
C CYS A 42 21.16 7.37 3.09
N TYR A 43 21.66 7.62 1.88
CA TYR A 43 21.15 8.64 0.98
C TYR A 43 19.69 8.36 0.62
N ARG A 44 19.36 7.11 0.26
CA ARG A 44 17.98 6.72 -0.03
C ARG A 44 17.09 6.78 1.21
N ILE A 45 17.58 6.42 2.39
CA ILE A 45 16.85 6.61 3.65
C ILE A 45 16.62 8.11 3.90
N LYS A 46 17.63 8.97 3.72
CA LYS A 46 17.55 10.40 3.99
C LYS A 46 16.66 11.17 3.00
N HIS A 47 16.76 10.86 1.70
CA HIS A 47 16.06 11.61 0.65
C HIS A 47 14.77 10.93 0.17
N TYR A 48 14.67 9.61 0.29
CA TYR A 48 13.51 8.85 -0.17
C TYR A 48 12.79 8.11 0.97
N SER A 49 13.23 8.26 2.24
CA SER A 49 12.67 7.50 3.38
C SER A 49 12.63 5.99 3.10
N ASP A 50 13.65 5.52 2.38
CA ASP A 50 13.78 4.15 1.87
C ASP A 50 14.34 3.24 2.96
N VAL A 51 13.60 3.13 4.07
CA VAL A 51 13.82 2.06 5.03
C VAL A 51 13.41 0.79 4.29
N ALA A 52 14.38 -0.08 4.01
CA ALA A 52 14.13 -1.36 3.37
C ALA A 52 12.94 -2.02 4.08
N PRO A 53 11.81 -2.26 3.38
CA PRO A 53 10.62 -2.76 4.02
C PRO A 53 10.94 -4.11 4.60
N VAL A 54 10.80 -4.24 5.92
CA VAL A 54 11.09 -5.49 6.59
C VAL A 54 9.88 -6.39 6.41
N THR A 55 10.11 -7.63 6.01
CA THR A 55 9.12 -8.69 5.99
C THR A 55 8.77 -9.07 7.43
N LEU A 56 8.02 -8.20 8.10
CA LEU A 56 7.40 -8.51 9.37
C LEU A 56 6.15 -9.34 9.09
N ASP A 57 6.05 -10.47 9.77
CA ASP A 57 4.77 -11.14 9.91
C ASP A 57 3.83 -10.32 10.80
N ASN A 58 2.58 -10.77 10.88
CA ASN A 58 1.58 -10.10 11.71
C ASN A 58 2.01 -10.02 13.18
N GLU A 59 2.81 -10.96 13.70
CA GLU A 59 3.24 -10.95 15.11
C GLU A 59 4.27 -9.85 15.39
N GLY A 60 5.26 -9.68 14.51
CA GLY A 60 6.24 -8.60 14.61
C GLY A 60 5.58 -7.23 14.63
N PHE A 61 4.56 -7.01 13.80
CA PHE A 61 3.82 -5.76 13.80
C PHE A 61 2.96 -5.57 15.05
N GLN A 62 2.28 -6.62 15.51
CA GLN A 62 1.52 -6.57 16.76
C GLN A 62 2.39 -6.17 17.94
N LYS A 63 3.66 -6.61 17.99
CA LYS A 63 4.61 -6.21 19.03
C LYS A 63 4.89 -4.71 19.03
N ILE A 64 5.09 -4.11 17.84
CA ILE A 64 5.26 -2.66 17.69
C ILE A 64 4.02 -1.93 18.19
N LEU A 65 2.84 -2.31 17.70
CA LEU A 65 1.59 -1.67 18.11
C LEU A 65 1.34 -1.78 19.62
N ARG A 66 1.59 -2.96 20.22
CA ARG A 66 1.45 -3.18 21.67
C ARG A 66 2.35 -2.26 22.47
N ASP A 67 3.55 -2.02 22.00
CA ASP A 67 4.49 -1.15 22.69
C ASP A 67 4.18 0.33 22.49
N ILE A 68 3.60 0.72 21.35
CA ILE A 68 2.94 2.02 21.19
C ILE A 68 1.78 2.16 22.21
N GLY A 69 0.96 1.12 22.39
CA GLY A 69 -0.16 1.11 23.33
C GLY A 69 0.21 1.23 24.81
N LYS A 70 1.48 1.02 25.19
CA LYS A 70 1.96 1.15 26.58
C LYS A 70 2.21 2.60 27.01
N ARG A 71 2.25 3.53 26.07
CA ARG A 71 2.58 4.94 26.30
C ARG A 71 1.49 5.86 25.73
N PRO A 72 1.34 7.08 26.27
CA PRO A 72 0.50 8.10 25.65
C PRO A 72 1.04 8.44 24.26
N ALA A 73 0.23 8.20 23.24
CA ALA A 73 0.59 8.40 21.84
C ALA A 73 -0.62 8.88 21.02
N LEU A 74 -0.36 9.53 19.90
CA LEU A 74 -1.33 9.73 18.83
C LEU A 74 -0.98 8.77 17.68
N VAL A 75 -1.95 7.99 17.20
CA VAL A 75 -1.70 7.02 16.12
C VAL A 75 -2.29 7.55 14.81
N VAL A 76 -1.43 7.77 13.81
CA VAL A 76 -1.83 8.08 12.44
C VAL A 76 -1.80 6.79 11.64
N LYS A 77 -2.96 6.17 11.45
CA LYS A 77 -3.10 4.91 10.71
C LYS A 77 -3.29 5.22 9.22
N VAL A 78 -2.30 4.89 8.41
CA VAL A 78 -2.35 5.05 6.95
C VAL A 78 -2.85 3.77 6.29
N VAL A 79 -3.83 3.90 5.40
CA VAL A 79 -4.39 2.80 4.59
C VAL A 79 -4.43 3.18 3.12
N ASP A 80 -4.33 2.17 2.25
CA ASP A 80 -4.64 2.30 0.83
C ASP A 80 -6.16 2.22 0.63
N LEU A 81 -6.77 3.23 0.01
CA LEU A 81 -8.20 3.24 -0.28
C LEU A 81 -8.65 2.09 -1.20
N PHE A 82 -7.77 1.63 -2.09
CA PHE A 82 -8.06 0.60 -3.08
C PHE A 82 -7.89 -0.81 -2.51
N ASP A 83 -7.15 -0.94 -1.41
CA ASP A 83 -6.91 -2.20 -0.70
C ASP A 83 -7.01 -1.99 0.82
N PHE A 84 -8.18 -1.52 1.27
CA PHE A 84 -8.43 -1.24 2.68
C PHE A 84 -8.22 -2.49 3.55
N ALA A 85 -8.77 -3.64 3.14
CA ALA A 85 -8.67 -4.89 3.90
C ALA A 85 -7.21 -5.35 4.04
N GLY A 86 -6.44 -5.32 2.94
CA GLY A 86 -5.02 -5.68 2.98
C GLY A 86 -4.13 -4.65 3.67
N SER A 87 -4.62 -3.41 3.84
CA SER A 87 -3.91 -2.35 4.59
C SER A 87 -4.33 -2.26 6.06
N TRP A 88 -5.42 -2.94 6.43
CA TRP A 88 -5.97 -2.91 7.77
C TRP A 88 -5.34 -3.98 8.66
N VAL A 89 -5.11 -3.62 9.92
CA VAL A 89 -4.63 -4.56 10.92
C VAL A 89 -5.78 -4.89 11.84
N LYS A 90 -6.20 -6.16 11.82
CA LYS A 90 -7.29 -6.66 12.65
C LYS A 90 -6.99 -6.36 14.12
N GLU A 91 -8.02 -5.92 14.84
CA GLU A 91 -7.95 -5.66 16.28
C GLU A 91 -6.89 -4.63 16.69
N ILE A 92 -6.58 -3.66 15.82
CA ILE A 92 -5.59 -2.60 16.09
C ILE A 92 -5.81 -1.91 17.45
N ASN A 93 -7.07 -1.71 17.86
CA ASN A 93 -7.46 -1.16 19.16
C ASN A 93 -6.93 -1.97 20.36
N LYS A 94 -6.83 -3.30 20.27
CA LYS A 94 -6.26 -4.15 21.33
C LYS A 94 -4.77 -3.88 21.53
N TYR A 95 -4.09 -3.43 20.48
CA TYR A 95 -2.65 -3.19 20.51
C TYR A 95 -2.34 -1.73 20.87
N VAL A 96 -3.07 -0.76 20.32
CA VAL A 96 -2.82 0.67 20.58
C VAL A 96 -3.50 1.20 21.84
N GLY A 97 -4.32 0.39 22.52
CA GLY A 97 -4.91 0.73 23.82
C GLY A 97 -5.95 1.86 23.72
N LYS A 98 -5.80 2.88 24.57
CA LYS A 98 -6.68 4.06 24.61
C LYS A 98 -6.19 5.22 23.74
N ASN A 99 -5.13 5.01 22.98
CA ASN A 99 -4.55 6.07 22.17
C ASN A 99 -5.53 6.48 21.04
N PRO A 100 -5.73 7.79 20.81
CA PRO A 100 -6.54 8.27 19.69
C PRO A 100 -5.96 7.82 18.35
N ILE A 101 -6.85 7.57 17.39
CA ILE A 101 -6.49 7.07 16.06
C ILE A 101 -7.06 8.01 15.00
N ILE A 102 -6.18 8.64 14.22
CA ILE A 102 -6.53 9.35 12.99
C ILE A 102 -6.37 8.37 11.84
N LEU A 103 -7.46 8.09 11.12
CA LEU A 103 -7.39 7.27 9.91
C LEU A 103 -7.11 8.14 8.71
N VAL A 104 -5.99 7.88 8.04
CA VAL A 104 -5.60 8.55 6.80
C VAL A 104 -5.73 7.57 5.64
N ALA A 105 -6.73 7.76 4.80
CA ALA A 105 -6.96 6.94 3.61
C ALA A 105 -6.31 7.62 2.40
N ASN A 106 -5.20 7.04 1.95
CA ASN A 106 -4.37 7.59 0.90
C ASN A 106 -4.78 7.11 -0.50
N LYS A 107 -4.18 7.75 -1.51
CA LYS A 107 -4.38 7.52 -2.95
C LYS A 107 -5.76 7.94 -3.47
N ALA A 108 -6.45 8.83 -2.76
CA ALA A 108 -7.76 9.33 -3.17
C ALA A 108 -7.75 9.98 -4.58
N ASP A 109 -6.58 10.41 -5.06
CA ASP A 109 -6.39 10.93 -6.41
C ASP A 109 -6.48 9.90 -7.55
N LEU A 110 -6.52 8.61 -7.22
CA LEU A 110 -6.72 7.52 -8.19
C LEU A 110 -8.21 7.20 -8.38
N LEU A 111 -9.10 7.74 -7.54
CA LEU A 111 -10.54 7.51 -7.69
C LEU A 111 -11.03 8.06 -9.03
N PRO A 112 -12.04 7.45 -9.67
CA PRO A 112 -12.64 8.02 -10.88
C PRO A 112 -13.02 9.50 -10.68
N LYS A 113 -12.83 10.32 -11.72
CA LYS A 113 -13.01 11.78 -11.65
C LYS A 113 -14.38 12.24 -11.12
N VAL A 114 -15.42 11.42 -11.30
CA VAL A 114 -16.81 11.71 -10.91
C VAL A 114 -17.19 11.10 -9.54
N THR A 115 -16.21 10.69 -8.73
CA THR A 115 -16.47 10.05 -7.43
C THR A 115 -16.98 11.06 -6.41
N ASN A 116 -18.04 10.71 -5.69
CA ASN A 116 -18.51 11.47 -4.54
C ASN A 116 -17.68 11.08 -3.31
N PHE A 117 -16.83 12.00 -2.83
CA PHE A 117 -15.94 11.77 -1.70
C PHE A 117 -16.69 11.55 -0.37
N GLU A 118 -17.83 12.20 -0.15
CA GLU A 118 -18.66 11.97 1.06
C GLU A 118 -19.16 10.52 1.14
N ARG A 119 -19.54 9.93 -0.01
CA ARG A 119 -19.93 8.51 -0.08
C ARG A 119 -18.75 7.59 0.26
N VAL A 120 -17.54 7.94 -0.19
CA VAL A 120 -16.31 7.20 0.12
C VAL A 120 -15.97 7.29 1.61
N GLU A 121 -16.08 8.47 2.21
CA GLU A 121 -15.89 8.66 3.66
C GLU A 121 -16.91 7.87 4.47
N PHE A 122 -18.19 7.92 4.08
CA PHE A 122 -19.24 7.13 4.71
C PHE A 122 -18.96 5.62 4.60
N TRP A 123 -18.49 5.16 3.43
CA TRP A 123 -18.08 3.77 3.23
C TRP A 123 -16.91 3.40 4.15
N LEU A 124 -15.86 4.22 4.24
CA LEU A 124 -14.73 3.99 5.13
C LEU A 124 -15.17 3.91 6.59
N LYS A 125 -16.04 4.82 7.02
CA LYS A 125 -16.61 4.80 8.38
C LYS A 125 -17.30 3.47 8.66
N LYS A 126 -18.09 2.96 7.72
CA LYS A 126 -18.74 1.65 7.84
C LYS A 126 -17.75 0.49 7.88
N GLU A 127 -16.69 0.54 7.09
CA GLU A 127 -15.64 -0.48 7.14
C GLU A 127 -14.88 -0.47 8.47
N VAL A 128 -14.55 0.70 9.01
CA VAL A 128 -13.92 0.83 10.33
C VAL A 128 -14.84 0.33 11.44
N GLU A 129 -16.13 0.68 11.40
CA GLU A 129 -17.13 0.20 12.37
C GLU A 129 -17.22 -1.34 12.39
N LYS A 130 -17.15 -2.00 11.22
CA LYS A 130 -17.13 -3.48 11.12
C LYS A 130 -15.91 -4.11 11.80
N GLN A 131 -14.80 -3.39 11.88
CA GLN A 131 -13.59 -3.86 12.57
C GLN A 131 -13.69 -3.69 14.09
N GLY A 132 -14.77 -3.08 14.61
CA GLY A 132 -14.94 -2.82 16.04
C GLY A 132 -13.98 -1.76 16.58
N VAL A 133 -13.50 -0.86 15.71
CA VAL A 133 -12.55 0.19 16.05
C VAL A 133 -13.24 1.54 15.96
N ARG A 134 -12.92 2.43 16.91
CA ARG A 134 -13.32 3.84 16.83
C ARG A 134 -12.09 4.64 16.41
N VAL A 135 -12.28 5.51 15.42
CA VAL A 135 -11.29 6.49 14.98
C VAL A 135 -11.82 7.88 15.27
N ASP A 136 -10.92 8.79 15.59
CA ASP A 136 -11.24 10.19 15.92
C ASP A 136 -11.56 10.99 14.67
N ASP A 137 -10.83 10.76 13.58
CA ASP A 137 -11.04 11.38 12.28
C ASP A 137 -10.79 10.37 11.15
N ILE A 138 -11.42 10.60 10.00
CA ILE A 138 -11.16 9.91 8.73
C ILE A 138 -10.85 10.98 7.71
N ILE A 139 -9.65 10.94 7.13
CA ILE A 139 -9.17 11.97 6.20
C ILE A 139 -8.75 11.29 4.90
N LEU A 140 -9.43 11.66 3.81
CA LEU A 140 -9.07 11.26 2.46
C LEU A 140 -7.95 12.16 1.94
N ILE A 141 -6.83 11.58 1.52
CA ILE A 141 -5.68 12.34 1.02
C ILE A 141 -5.12 11.78 -0.29
N SER A 142 -4.32 12.62 -0.94
CA SER A 142 -3.28 12.16 -1.85
C SER A 142 -1.93 12.64 -1.35
N ALA A 143 -1.16 11.73 -0.74
CA ALA A 143 0.20 12.03 -0.33
C ALA A 143 1.08 12.43 -1.53
N LYS A 144 0.90 11.76 -2.67
CA LYS A 144 1.65 12.02 -3.90
C LYS A 144 1.36 13.41 -4.49
N LYS A 145 0.08 13.81 -4.53
CA LYS A 145 -0.33 15.12 -5.07
C LYS A 145 -0.38 16.23 -4.02
N ARG A 146 -0.02 15.93 -2.76
CA ARG A 146 -0.12 16.83 -1.61
C ARG A 146 -1.53 17.42 -1.40
N ILE A 147 -2.55 16.61 -1.64
CA ILE A 147 -3.95 17.00 -1.44
C ILE A 147 -4.38 16.61 -0.03
N ASN A 148 -5.00 17.53 0.69
CA ASN A 148 -5.58 17.34 2.03
C ASN A 148 -4.58 16.94 3.13
N ILE A 149 -3.27 17.14 2.92
CA ILE A 149 -2.26 16.86 3.95
C ILE A 149 -2.34 17.88 5.09
N ASP A 150 -2.74 19.10 4.79
CA ASP A 150 -3.08 20.18 5.73
C ASP A 150 -4.12 19.74 6.76
N PHE A 151 -5.21 19.10 6.33
CA PHE A 151 -6.21 18.55 7.27
C PHE A 151 -5.63 17.46 8.19
N VAL A 152 -4.66 16.68 7.71
CA VAL A 152 -3.95 15.70 8.56
C VAL A 152 -3.11 16.43 9.60
N LYS A 153 -2.39 17.49 9.21
CA LYS A 153 -1.64 18.34 10.14
C LYS A 153 -2.57 18.96 11.19
N GLU A 154 -3.67 19.57 10.79
CA GLU A 154 -4.65 20.17 11.71
C GLU A 154 -5.21 19.15 12.70
N ALA A 155 -5.53 17.95 12.24
CA ALA A 155 -6.02 16.88 13.11
C ALA A 155 -4.97 16.40 14.12
N ILE A 156 -3.69 16.37 13.72
CA ILE A 156 -2.55 16.09 14.60
C ILE A 156 -2.39 17.21 15.63
N ASP A 157 -2.29 18.47 15.19
CA ASP A 157 -2.07 19.64 16.05
C ASP A 157 -3.15 19.75 17.14
N ALA A 158 -4.42 19.45 16.78
CA ALA A 158 -5.54 19.47 17.71
C ALA A 158 -5.47 18.39 18.82
N ARG A 159 -4.65 17.33 18.66
CA ARG A 159 -4.70 16.12 19.52
C ARG A 159 -3.35 15.68 20.08
N ILE A 160 -2.25 16.16 19.52
CA ILE A 160 -0.88 15.77 19.87
C ILE A 160 -0.58 16.07 21.34
N GLY A 161 -0.86 17.29 21.82
CA GLY A 161 -0.52 17.71 23.18
C GLY A 161 0.96 17.45 23.48
N ASN A 162 1.24 16.64 24.51
CA ASN A 162 2.59 16.22 24.90
C ASN A 162 2.90 14.76 24.52
N LYS A 163 2.27 14.24 23.46
CA LYS A 163 2.41 12.85 23.02
C LYS A 163 3.23 12.77 21.74
N ASP A 164 3.94 11.66 21.58
CA ASP A 164 4.53 11.29 20.30
C ASP A 164 3.44 10.89 19.28
N VAL A 165 3.69 11.17 18.00
CA VAL A 165 2.83 10.79 16.87
C VAL A 165 3.43 9.60 16.13
N TYR A 166 2.75 8.45 16.16
CA TYR A 166 3.21 7.24 15.46
C TYR A 166 2.47 7.09 14.14
N VAL A 167 3.21 7.12 13.03
CA VAL A 167 2.64 6.84 11.71
C VAL A 167 2.77 5.34 11.42
N VAL A 168 1.64 4.66 11.32
CA VAL A 168 1.56 3.20 11.16
C VAL A 168 0.83 2.80 9.88
N GLY A 169 1.38 1.84 9.14
CA GLY A 169 0.81 1.41 7.86
C GLY A 169 1.51 0.17 7.29
N THR A 170 0.85 -0.55 6.39
CA THR A 170 1.52 -1.59 5.60
C THR A 170 2.47 -0.94 4.60
N ALA A 171 3.38 -1.71 4.01
CA ALA A 171 4.24 -1.24 2.92
C ALA A 171 3.37 -0.76 1.74
N ASN A 172 3.88 0.18 0.94
CA ASN A 172 3.24 0.67 -0.28
C ASN A 172 1.90 1.43 -0.11
N VAL A 173 1.44 1.70 1.12
CA VAL A 173 0.27 2.57 1.37
C VAL A 173 0.58 4.06 1.19
N GLY A 174 1.86 4.43 1.06
CA GLY A 174 2.31 5.82 0.91
C GLY A 174 2.61 6.55 2.23
N LYS A 175 2.91 5.80 3.30
CA LYS A 175 3.36 6.32 4.60
C LYS A 175 4.52 7.31 4.48
N SER A 176 5.61 6.91 3.82
CA SER A 176 6.80 7.77 3.66
C SER A 176 6.50 9.05 2.88
N THR A 177 5.64 8.95 1.85
CA THR A 177 5.19 10.13 1.09
C THR A 177 4.36 11.08 1.94
N LEU A 178 3.48 10.55 2.80
CA LEU A 178 2.70 11.35 3.75
C LEU A 178 3.61 12.06 4.75
N ILE A 179 4.56 11.35 5.34
CA ILE A 179 5.51 11.91 6.30
C ILE A 179 6.27 13.07 5.67
N ASN A 180 6.84 12.88 4.48
CA ASN A 180 7.50 13.97 3.75
C ASN A 180 6.54 15.14 3.51
N GLY A 181 5.27 14.88 3.18
CA GLY A 181 4.26 15.91 3.04
C GLY A 181 4.02 16.71 4.33
N LEU A 182 3.91 16.02 5.48
CA LEU A 182 3.73 16.64 6.79
C LEU A 182 4.95 17.47 7.19
N LEU A 183 6.16 16.91 7.05
CA LEU A 183 7.40 17.63 7.38
C LEU A 183 7.52 18.97 6.63
N ASN A 184 7.17 18.98 5.34
CA ASN A 184 7.12 20.21 4.56
C ASN A 184 6.15 21.25 5.14
N LEU A 185 4.99 20.82 5.64
CA LEU A 185 4.00 21.72 6.24
C LEU A 185 4.40 22.20 7.64
N TYR A 186 5.20 21.42 8.37
CA TYR A 186 5.78 21.83 9.64
C TYR A 186 7.03 22.71 9.47
N GLY A 187 7.43 23.04 8.24
CA GLY A 187 8.56 23.95 7.97
C GLY A 187 9.94 23.31 8.16
N HIS A 188 10.04 21.98 8.11
CA HIS A 188 11.35 21.31 8.10
C HIS A 188 12.10 21.60 6.79
N GLU A 189 13.26 22.26 6.91
CA GLU A 189 14.21 22.39 5.81
C GLU A 189 14.89 21.04 5.50
N GLU A 190 15.39 20.88 4.26
CA GLU A 190 16.20 19.72 3.87
C GLU A 190 17.48 19.63 4.72
N GLY A 191 17.44 18.89 5.84
CA GLY A 191 18.59 18.77 6.74
C GLY A 191 18.28 18.73 8.22
N ALA A 192 17.01 18.83 8.63
CA ALA A 192 16.59 18.65 10.02
C ALA A 192 17.15 17.36 10.66
N GLU A 193 17.28 17.35 11.99
CA GLU A 193 17.79 16.22 12.78
C GLU A 193 16.87 14.99 12.66
N ILE A 194 17.02 14.26 11.56
CA ILE A 194 16.43 12.94 11.35
C ILE A 194 17.26 11.97 12.18
N THR A 195 16.76 11.61 13.35
CA THR A 195 17.45 10.63 14.19
C THR A 195 16.90 9.24 13.91
N THR A 196 17.82 8.30 13.61
CA THR A 196 17.45 6.89 13.49
C THR A 196 17.63 6.22 14.84
N SER A 197 16.58 5.56 15.31
CA SER A 197 16.62 4.77 16.54
C SER A 197 16.26 3.33 16.21
N ARG A 198 16.83 2.37 16.96
CA ARG A 198 16.40 0.97 16.85
C ARG A 198 15.21 0.76 17.76
N TYR A 199 14.19 0.08 17.27
CA TYR A 199 13.09 -0.33 18.13
C TYR A 199 13.62 -1.36 19.15
N PRO A 200 13.40 -1.17 20.47
CA PRO A 200 13.98 -2.02 21.50
C PRO A 200 13.75 -3.51 21.25
N GLY A 201 14.84 -4.28 21.19
CA GLY A 201 14.80 -5.73 20.97
C GLY A 201 14.42 -6.17 19.55
N THR A 202 14.62 -5.33 18.54
CA THR A 202 14.47 -5.69 17.11
C THR A 202 15.55 -5.05 16.24
N THR A 203 15.73 -5.56 15.01
CA THR A 203 16.59 -4.95 13.98
C THR A 203 15.92 -3.82 13.21
N LEU A 204 14.69 -3.45 13.58
CA LEU A 204 13.91 -2.42 12.91
C LEU A 204 14.37 -1.01 13.32
N SER A 205 14.61 -0.16 12.33
CA SER A 205 14.89 1.26 12.52
C SER A 205 13.59 2.07 12.44
N THR A 206 13.29 2.83 13.49
CA THR A 206 12.30 3.90 13.48
C THR A 206 12.99 5.24 13.23
N ILE A 207 12.36 6.09 12.44
CA ILE A 207 12.85 7.45 12.19
C ILE A 207 12.07 8.39 13.11
N ARG A 208 12.77 9.14 13.95
CA ARG A 208 12.15 10.20 14.77
C ARG A 208 12.47 11.54 14.14
N MET A 209 11.46 12.39 14.07
CA MET A 209 11.52 13.72 13.50
C MET A 209 10.80 14.66 14.45
N ASP A 210 11.52 15.66 14.95
CA ASP A 210 10.95 16.66 15.85
C ASP A 210 9.80 17.39 15.15
N LEU A 211 8.77 17.81 15.89
CA LEU A 211 7.72 18.65 15.34
C LEU A 211 7.88 20.07 15.93
N PRO A 212 8.18 21.10 15.10
CA PRO A 212 8.26 22.47 15.57
C PRO A 212 6.99 22.86 16.31
N GLU A 213 7.15 23.62 17.39
CA GLU A 213 6.05 24.07 18.27
C GLU A 213 5.35 22.96 19.08
N HIS A 214 5.80 21.71 18.96
CA HIS A 214 5.29 20.57 19.73
C HIS A 214 6.39 19.95 20.59
N SER A 215 5.98 19.31 21.69
CA SER A 215 6.91 18.60 22.60
C SER A 215 7.07 17.12 22.26
N GLY A 216 6.23 16.58 21.38
CA GLY A 216 6.30 15.20 20.92
C GLY A 216 6.81 15.09 19.48
N ASP A 217 7.41 13.94 19.17
CA ASP A 217 8.02 13.71 17.86
C ASP A 217 7.04 13.04 16.89
N LEU A 218 7.27 13.24 15.59
CA LEU A 218 6.74 12.38 14.54
C LEU A 218 7.64 11.16 14.38
N ILE A 219 7.06 9.98 14.55
CA ILE A 219 7.78 8.71 14.54
C ILE A 219 7.30 7.89 13.34
N ASP A 220 8.20 7.67 12.40
CA ASP A 220 8.00 6.73 11.32
C ASP A 220 8.20 5.29 11.81
N THR A 221 7.16 4.48 11.69
CA THR A 221 7.26 3.04 11.94
C THR A 221 7.56 2.29 10.64
N PRO A 222 8.37 1.21 10.67
CA PRO A 222 8.61 0.39 9.49
C PRO A 222 7.31 -0.08 8.83
N GLY A 223 7.22 0.04 7.50
CA GLY A 223 6.09 -0.46 6.74
C GLY A 223 6.08 -1.99 6.72
N ILE A 224 4.93 -2.60 6.99
CA ILE A 224 4.78 -4.07 7.03
C ILE A 224 4.56 -4.60 5.61
N MET A 225 5.41 -5.48 5.12
CA MET A 225 5.07 -6.24 3.92
C MET A 225 4.09 -7.35 4.24
N THR A 226 3.00 -7.41 3.49
CA THR A 226 2.02 -8.48 3.64
C THR A 226 2.23 -9.53 2.55
N LYS A 227 2.07 -10.82 2.88
CA LYS A 227 2.23 -11.90 1.89
C LYS A 227 0.99 -12.15 1.03
N HIS A 228 -0.03 -11.30 1.14
CA HIS A 228 -1.35 -11.52 0.52
C HIS A 228 -1.74 -10.47 -0.53
N ARG A 229 -0.86 -9.51 -0.85
CA ARG A 229 -1.11 -8.47 -1.86
C ARG A 229 -0.21 -8.67 -3.06
N LEU A 230 -0.77 -8.57 -4.27
CA LEU A 230 0.00 -8.69 -5.50
C LEU A 230 1.13 -7.67 -5.60
N THR A 231 0.93 -6.45 -5.13
CA THR A 231 1.97 -5.39 -5.09
C THR A 231 3.21 -5.77 -4.29
N ASP A 232 3.09 -6.71 -3.35
CA ASP A 232 4.18 -7.15 -2.49
C ASP A 232 4.89 -8.39 -3.07
N LEU A 233 4.33 -9.02 -4.11
CA LEU A 233 4.80 -10.29 -4.68
C LEU A 233 5.38 -10.15 -6.09
N VAL A 234 4.94 -9.17 -6.88
CA VAL A 234 5.42 -8.95 -8.26
C VAL A 234 6.78 -8.26 -8.30
N CYS A 235 7.53 -8.45 -9.37
CA CYS A 235 8.76 -7.70 -9.62
C CYS A 235 8.48 -6.22 -9.92
N ALA A 236 9.51 -5.37 -9.89
CA ALA A 236 9.36 -3.93 -10.12
C ALA A 236 8.75 -3.56 -11.48
N LYS A 237 8.99 -4.35 -12.53
CA LYS A 237 8.41 -4.12 -13.87
C LYS A 237 6.90 -4.34 -13.84
N SER A 238 6.46 -5.50 -13.39
CA SER A 238 5.03 -5.82 -13.26
C SER A 238 4.32 -4.97 -12.21
N LEU A 239 5.03 -4.49 -11.17
CA LEU A 239 4.48 -3.53 -10.21
C LEU A 239 4.02 -2.24 -10.88
N ARG A 240 4.78 -1.73 -11.86
CA ARG A 240 4.39 -0.55 -12.65
C ARG A 240 3.14 -0.80 -13.48
N ASP A 241 2.95 -2.01 -13.99
CA ASP A 241 1.79 -2.35 -14.81
C ASP A 241 0.49 -2.47 -14.00
N ILE A 242 0.58 -2.90 -12.73
CA ILE A 242 -0.59 -3.06 -11.85
C ILE A 242 -0.87 -1.84 -10.96
N THR A 243 0.05 -0.88 -10.87
CA THR A 243 -0.11 0.32 -10.04
C THR A 243 -0.71 1.46 -10.87
N PRO A 244 -1.89 1.99 -10.53
CA PRO A 244 -2.44 3.14 -11.24
C PRO A 244 -1.57 4.39 -11.06
N ASP A 245 -1.35 5.14 -12.13
CA ASP A 245 -0.54 6.36 -12.16
C ASP A 245 -1.38 7.66 -12.23
N GLY A 246 -2.68 7.53 -12.47
CA GLY A 246 -3.69 8.58 -12.47
C GLY A 246 -5.09 8.03 -12.17
N TYR A 247 -6.14 8.81 -12.50
CA TYR A 247 -7.52 8.41 -12.28
C TYR A 247 -7.82 7.05 -12.93
N ILE A 248 -8.38 6.12 -12.15
CA ILE A 248 -8.83 4.83 -12.66
C ILE A 248 -10.07 5.04 -13.52
N ASN A 249 -10.00 4.57 -14.77
CA ASN A 249 -11.13 4.58 -15.68
C ASN A 249 -11.83 3.21 -15.61
N PRO A 250 -13.07 3.12 -15.10
CA PRO A 250 -13.77 1.85 -15.00
C PRO A 250 -14.04 1.26 -16.39
N LYS A 251 -13.53 0.05 -16.64
CA LYS A 251 -13.77 -0.70 -17.88
C LYS A 251 -14.96 -1.63 -17.66
N THR A 252 -16.12 -1.29 -18.24
CA THR A 252 -17.35 -2.09 -18.07
C THR A 252 -17.54 -3.08 -19.20
N TYR A 253 -17.69 -4.36 -18.84
CA TYR A 253 -17.94 -5.47 -19.76
C TYR A 253 -19.35 -6.01 -19.56
N GLN A 254 -20.11 -6.10 -20.64
CA GLN A 254 -21.38 -6.84 -20.66
C GLN A 254 -21.08 -8.31 -20.94
N LEU A 255 -21.25 -9.15 -19.93
CA LEU A 255 -20.94 -10.58 -20.02
C LEU A 255 -22.22 -11.42 -20.01
N ASN A 256 -22.25 -12.44 -20.85
CA ASN A 256 -23.09 -13.62 -20.65
C ASN A 256 -22.36 -14.58 -19.71
N ASP A 257 -23.09 -15.55 -19.18
CA ASP A 257 -22.47 -16.69 -18.50
C ASP A 257 -21.47 -17.41 -19.42
N GLN A 258 -20.60 -18.21 -18.80
CA GLN A 258 -19.53 -18.95 -19.49
C GLN A 258 -18.52 -18.04 -20.20
N GLN A 259 -18.22 -16.88 -19.61
CA GLN A 259 -17.20 -15.95 -20.12
C GLN A 259 -16.19 -15.59 -19.04
N THR A 260 -14.97 -15.31 -19.50
CA THR A 260 -13.81 -15.04 -18.66
C THR A 260 -13.20 -13.69 -18.98
N LEU A 261 -12.76 -12.98 -17.94
CA LEU A 261 -11.90 -11.81 -18.01
C LEU A 261 -10.55 -12.14 -17.36
N PHE A 262 -9.47 -11.99 -18.11
CA PHE A 262 -8.11 -11.99 -17.58
C PHE A 262 -7.67 -10.57 -17.28
N LEU A 263 -7.09 -10.34 -16.10
CA LEU A 263 -6.47 -9.09 -15.70
C LEU A 263 -4.96 -9.30 -15.75
N GLY A 264 -4.37 -9.01 -16.92
CA GLY A 264 -3.09 -9.59 -17.30
C GLY A 264 -3.11 -11.13 -17.21
N GLY A 265 -1.98 -11.72 -16.86
CA GLY A 265 -1.85 -13.10 -16.39
C GLY A 265 -1.86 -13.24 -14.86
N LEU A 266 -2.09 -12.16 -14.10
CA LEU A 266 -2.08 -12.19 -12.62
C LEU A 266 -3.44 -12.56 -12.00
N ALA A 267 -4.55 -12.39 -12.71
CA ALA A 267 -5.84 -12.84 -12.23
C ALA A 267 -6.79 -13.21 -13.37
N ARG A 268 -7.71 -14.11 -13.06
CA ARG A 268 -8.76 -14.58 -13.96
C ARG A 268 -10.11 -14.52 -13.26
N PHE A 269 -11.08 -13.90 -13.90
CA PHE A 269 -12.46 -13.81 -13.42
C PHE A 269 -13.36 -14.59 -14.37
N ASP A 270 -13.95 -15.66 -13.87
CA ASP A 270 -14.89 -16.51 -14.62
C ASP A 270 -16.31 -16.20 -14.18
N TYR A 271 -17.13 -15.74 -15.12
CA TYR A 271 -18.56 -15.66 -14.92
C TYR A 271 -19.21 -17.00 -15.25
N VAL A 272 -19.48 -17.79 -14.22
CA VAL A 272 -19.95 -19.17 -14.36
C VAL A 272 -21.43 -19.22 -14.67
N GLU A 273 -22.25 -18.50 -13.89
CA GLU A 273 -23.69 -18.66 -13.95
C GLU A 273 -24.41 -17.37 -13.55
N GLY A 274 -25.40 -16.99 -14.35
CA GLY A 274 -26.33 -15.90 -14.10
C GLY A 274 -26.79 -15.24 -15.39
N PRO A 275 -27.74 -14.29 -15.33
CA PRO A 275 -28.22 -13.58 -16.51
C PRO A 275 -27.16 -12.62 -17.09
N LYS A 276 -27.33 -12.22 -18.34
CA LYS A 276 -26.47 -11.20 -18.96
C LYS A 276 -26.45 -9.92 -18.11
N GLN A 277 -25.27 -9.49 -17.66
CA GLN A 277 -25.13 -8.30 -16.82
C GLN A 277 -23.77 -7.61 -17.01
N GLY A 278 -23.66 -6.40 -16.47
CA GLY A 278 -22.45 -5.57 -16.53
C GLY A 278 -21.51 -5.83 -15.36
N PHE A 279 -20.23 -5.99 -15.67
CA PHE A 279 -19.12 -6.09 -14.72
C PHE A 279 -18.15 -4.94 -14.96
N SER A 280 -17.95 -4.09 -13.95
CA SER A 280 -17.08 -2.91 -14.06
C SER A 280 -15.73 -3.20 -13.40
N VAL A 281 -14.66 -3.24 -14.19
CA VAL A 281 -13.30 -3.49 -13.72
C VAL A 281 -12.64 -2.17 -13.33
N TYR A 282 -12.17 -2.09 -12.09
CA TYR A 282 -11.40 -0.99 -11.52
C TYR A 282 -10.00 -1.49 -11.20
N ALA A 283 -9.05 -1.22 -12.10
CA ALA A 283 -7.64 -1.57 -11.97
C ALA A 283 -6.79 -0.50 -12.68
N ALA A 284 -5.47 -0.62 -12.64
CA ALA A 284 -4.58 0.28 -13.37
C ALA A 284 -4.97 0.36 -14.87
N ASN A 285 -4.97 1.57 -15.45
CA ASN A 285 -5.49 1.79 -16.80
C ASN A 285 -4.69 1.03 -17.87
N GLN A 286 -3.38 0.93 -17.66
CA GLN A 286 -2.42 0.21 -18.48
C GLN A 286 -2.52 -1.31 -18.33
N LEU A 287 -3.19 -1.82 -17.29
CA LEU A 287 -3.43 -3.25 -17.14
C LEU A 287 -4.36 -3.72 -18.25
N ASN A 288 -3.87 -4.67 -19.05
CA ASN A 288 -4.65 -5.26 -20.11
C ASN A 288 -5.74 -6.17 -19.52
N VAL A 289 -6.96 -6.02 -20.02
CA VAL A 289 -8.09 -6.87 -19.65
C VAL A 289 -8.54 -7.64 -20.87
N HIS A 290 -8.26 -8.95 -20.88
CA HIS A 290 -8.54 -9.81 -22.03
C HIS A 290 -9.78 -10.67 -21.79
N ARG A 291 -10.75 -10.59 -22.70
CA ARG A 291 -12.00 -11.36 -22.62
C ARG A 291 -11.95 -12.60 -23.51
N THR A 292 -12.37 -13.74 -22.98
CA THR A 292 -12.52 -14.99 -23.73
C THR A 292 -13.75 -15.77 -23.27
N LYS A 293 -14.06 -16.88 -23.93
CA LYS A 293 -15.05 -17.86 -23.46
C LYS A 293 -14.43 -18.74 -22.39
N LEU A 294 -15.23 -19.17 -21.42
CA LEU A 294 -14.77 -20.01 -20.31
C LEU A 294 -14.11 -21.30 -20.79
N GLU A 295 -14.70 -21.95 -21.80
CA GLU A 295 -14.18 -23.19 -22.41
C GLU A 295 -12.76 -23.06 -23.00
N ARG A 296 -12.33 -21.84 -23.37
CA ARG A 296 -11.01 -21.56 -23.95
C ARG A 296 -10.04 -20.94 -22.96
N ALA A 297 -10.47 -20.64 -21.74
CA ALA A 297 -9.69 -19.84 -20.81
C ALA A 297 -8.43 -20.59 -20.33
N ASP A 298 -8.52 -21.90 -20.09
CA ASP A 298 -7.37 -22.71 -19.67
C ASP A 298 -6.31 -22.82 -20.77
N GLU A 299 -6.74 -23.12 -22.00
CA GLU A 299 -5.86 -23.18 -23.18
C GLU A 299 -5.18 -21.83 -23.44
N LEU A 300 -5.95 -20.74 -23.38
CA LEU A 300 -5.43 -19.39 -23.60
C LEU A 300 -4.39 -19.00 -22.54
N TYR A 301 -4.62 -19.36 -21.27
CA TYR A 301 -3.65 -19.11 -20.20
C TYR A 301 -2.37 -19.90 -20.41
N ALA A 302 -2.47 -21.20 -20.73
CA ALA A 302 -1.31 -22.06 -20.95
C ALA A 302 -0.43 -21.57 -22.12
N ASN A 303 -1.04 -21.13 -23.22
CA ASN A 303 -0.32 -20.77 -24.44
C ASN A 303 0.15 -19.31 -24.48
N HIS A 304 -0.49 -18.41 -23.73
CA HIS A 304 -0.26 -16.96 -23.87
C HIS A 304 0.12 -16.23 -22.57
N LEU A 305 0.37 -16.95 -21.48
CA LEU A 305 1.00 -16.38 -20.27
C LEU A 305 2.39 -15.83 -20.59
N GLY A 306 2.67 -14.61 -20.16
CA GLY A 306 3.95 -13.94 -20.41
C GLY A 306 4.08 -13.27 -21.80
N THR A 307 3.09 -13.44 -22.69
CA THR A 307 3.01 -12.74 -23.98
C THR A 307 1.79 -11.83 -24.03
N LEU A 308 0.62 -12.36 -24.39
CA LEU A 308 -0.64 -11.60 -24.40
C LEU A 308 -1.12 -11.28 -22.98
N LEU A 309 -0.94 -12.23 -22.06
CA LEU A 309 -1.33 -12.12 -20.67
C LEU A 309 -0.15 -11.65 -19.82
N LEU A 310 0.10 -10.35 -19.90
CA LEU A 310 1.09 -9.62 -19.09
C LEU A 310 0.39 -8.58 -18.23
N PRO A 311 0.89 -8.30 -17.01
CA PRO A 311 1.89 -9.04 -16.20
C PRO A 311 1.33 -10.38 -15.68
N PRO A 312 2.12 -11.36 -15.14
CA PRO A 312 3.53 -11.26 -14.72
C PRO A 312 4.51 -11.37 -15.89
N CYS A 313 5.59 -10.58 -15.86
CA CYS A 313 6.69 -10.75 -16.80
C CYS A 313 7.66 -11.87 -16.37
N GLU A 314 8.69 -12.12 -17.18
CA GLU A 314 9.70 -13.16 -16.94
C GLU A 314 10.42 -13.02 -15.59
N ASP A 315 10.70 -11.78 -15.14
CA ASP A 315 11.36 -11.49 -13.85
C ASP A 315 10.49 -11.74 -12.61
N CYS A 316 9.20 -12.03 -12.78
CA CYS A 316 8.32 -12.34 -11.65
C CYS A 316 8.54 -13.77 -11.16
N PRO A 317 8.39 -14.03 -9.84
CA PRO A 317 8.46 -15.39 -9.30
C PRO A 317 7.47 -16.35 -9.98
N ASP A 318 7.92 -17.56 -10.30
CA ASP A 318 7.08 -18.60 -10.94
C ASP A 318 5.84 -18.97 -10.11
N THR A 319 5.89 -18.76 -8.79
CA THR A 319 4.75 -18.97 -7.89
C THR A 319 3.54 -18.12 -8.26
N LEU A 320 3.75 -16.98 -8.96
CA LEU A 320 2.67 -16.12 -9.44
C LEU A 320 1.93 -16.67 -10.67
N ARG A 321 2.49 -17.68 -11.34
CA ARG A 321 1.89 -18.28 -12.54
C ARG A 321 0.83 -19.33 -12.19
N SER A 322 0.85 -19.85 -10.96
CA SER A 322 -0.13 -20.82 -10.47
C SER A 322 -1.30 -20.11 -9.78
N LEU A 323 -2.45 -20.05 -10.47
CA LEU A 323 -3.65 -19.42 -9.97
C LEU A 323 -4.54 -20.44 -9.24
N VAL A 324 -5.01 -20.06 -8.04
CA VAL A 324 -5.89 -20.86 -7.20
C VAL A 324 -7.33 -20.32 -7.33
N PRO A 325 -8.35 -21.19 -7.47
CA PRO A 325 -9.74 -20.74 -7.62
C PRO A 325 -10.38 -20.32 -6.29
N HIS A 326 -11.10 -19.20 -6.33
CA HIS A 326 -11.95 -18.67 -5.26
C HIS A 326 -13.39 -18.59 -5.77
N ARG A 327 -14.25 -19.49 -5.29
CA ARG A 327 -15.67 -19.53 -5.69
C ARG A 327 -16.45 -18.52 -4.88
N ILE A 328 -17.19 -17.65 -5.57
CA ILE A 328 -17.98 -16.58 -4.96
C ILE A 328 -19.38 -16.62 -5.55
N THR A 329 -20.37 -16.58 -4.67
CA THR A 329 -21.78 -16.47 -5.03
C THR A 329 -22.33 -15.18 -4.48
N LEU A 330 -22.75 -14.29 -5.37
CA LEU A 330 -23.39 -13.03 -5.02
C LEU A 330 -24.91 -13.20 -5.15
N LYS A 331 -25.62 -12.89 -4.06
CA LYS A 331 -27.09 -12.87 -4.06
C LYS A 331 -27.59 -11.51 -4.57
N SER A 332 -28.82 -11.48 -5.08
CA SER A 332 -29.48 -10.22 -5.42
C SER A 332 -29.57 -9.31 -4.19
N GLY A 333 -29.26 -8.03 -4.35
CA GLY A 333 -29.21 -7.05 -3.29
C GLY A 333 -28.51 -5.77 -3.74
N HIS A 334 -27.50 -5.36 -2.97
CA HIS A 334 -26.74 -4.15 -3.25
C HIS A 334 -25.54 -4.42 -4.17
N PRO A 335 -24.99 -3.39 -4.83
CA PRO A 335 -23.74 -3.51 -5.55
C PRO A 335 -22.60 -4.03 -4.65
N GLN A 336 -21.83 -4.98 -5.17
CA GLN A 336 -20.71 -5.61 -4.47
C GLN A 336 -19.45 -5.52 -5.31
N ASP A 337 -18.32 -5.29 -4.64
CA ASP A 337 -17.00 -5.38 -5.25
C ASP A 337 -16.40 -6.75 -4.92
N ILE A 338 -15.86 -7.40 -5.94
CA ILE A 338 -14.96 -8.55 -5.79
C ILE A 338 -13.54 -8.01 -5.89
N VAL A 339 -12.85 -7.97 -4.77
CA VAL A 339 -11.53 -7.36 -4.62
C VAL A 339 -10.45 -8.41 -4.73
N ILE A 340 -9.42 -8.08 -5.51
CA ILE A 340 -8.18 -8.86 -5.65
C ILE A 340 -7.07 -7.98 -5.06
N SER A 341 -6.59 -8.34 -3.88
CA SER A 341 -5.68 -7.50 -3.10
C SER A 341 -4.40 -7.17 -3.86
N GLY A 342 -4.09 -5.88 -3.96
CA GLY A 342 -2.97 -5.33 -4.73
C GLY A 342 -3.16 -5.27 -6.25
N LEU A 343 -4.33 -5.57 -6.81
CA LEU A 343 -4.60 -5.45 -8.26
C LEU A 343 -5.76 -4.50 -8.59
N GLY A 344 -6.84 -4.58 -7.82
CA GLY A 344 -8.06 -3.82 -8.07
C GLY A 344 -9.31 -4.60 -7.70
N TRP A 345 -10.45 -4.22 -8.26
CA TRP A 345 -11.72 -4.92 -8.03
C TRP A 345 -12.62 -4.95 -9.26
N ILE A 346 -13.61 -5.84 -9.20
CA ILE A 346 -14.67 -5.95 -10.20
C ILE A 346 -15.99 -5.70 -9.49
N THR A 347 -16.69 -4.64 -9.87
CA THR A 347 -18.00 -4.28 -9.32
C THR A 347 -19.11 -5.00 -10.09
N VAL A 348 -20.00 -5.63 -9.33
CA VAL A 348 -21.24 -6.25 -9.81
C VAL A 348 -22.41 -5.47 -9.22
N ARG A 349 -23.39 -5.08 -10.05
CA ARG A 349 -24.53 -4.25 -9.60
C ARG A 349 -25.45 -4.93 -8.58
N GLY A 350 -25.37 -6.26 -8.45
CA GLY A 350 -26.13 -7.02 -7.46
C GLY A 350 -27.62 -7.18 -7.79
N MET A 351 -28.05 -6.97 -9.04
CA MET A 351 -29.47 -7.11 -9.41
C MET A 351 -29.92 -8.58 -9.50
N HIS A 352 -28.98 -9.51 -9.69
CA HIS A 352 -29.27 -10.91 -9.96
C HIS A 352 -28.35 -11.83 -9.16
N TYR A 353 -28.78 -13.07 -9.01
CA TYR A 353 -27.89 -14.15 -8.62
C TYR A 353 -26.72 -14.23 -9.61
N THR A 354 -25.50 -14.31 -9.07
CA THR A 354 -24.27 -14.28 -9.86
C THR A 354 -23.27 -15.25 -9.24
N SER A 355 -22.90 -16.30 -9.97
CA SER A 355 -21.86 -17.25 -9.58
C SER A 355 -20.59 -17.00 -10.37
N VAL A 356 -19.47 -16.81 -9.67
CA VAL A 356 -18.18 -16.51 -10.29
C VAL A 356 -17.06 -17.33 -9.66
N VAL A 357 -16.00 -17.56 -10.42
CA VAL A 357 -14.72 -18.07 -9.88
C VAL A 357 -13.63 -17.07 -10.21
N VAL A 358 -12.98 -16.56 -9.17
CA VAL A 358 -11.80 -15.72 -9.32
C VAL A 358 -10.57 -16.56 -9.07
N HIS A 359 -9.65 -16.60 -10.02
CA HIS A 359 -8.35 -17.23 -9.85
C HIS A 359 -7.30 -16.16 -9.60
N ALA A 360 -6.53 -16.32 -8.53
CA ALA A 360 -5.42 -15.45 -8.15
C ALA A 360 -4.25 -16.30 -7.64
N PRO A 361 -3.01 -15.79 -7.65
CA PRO A 361 -1.86 -16.55 -7.17
C PRO A 361 -2.04 -17.01 -5.73
N LYS A 362 -1.47 -18.18 -5.41
CA LYS A 362 -1.56 -18.74 -4.05
C LYS A 362 -1.07 -17.72 -3.01
N GLY A 363 -1.92 -17.45 -2.02
CA GLY A 363 -1.64 -16.51 -0.93
C GLY A 363 -2.23 -15.12 -1.14
N VAL A 364 -2.56 -14.73 -2.37
CA VAL A 364 -3.25 -13.47 -2.66
C VAL A 364 -4.68 -13.55 -2.13
N GLU A 365 -5.09 -12.52 -1.39
CA GLU A 365 -6.44 -12.46 -0.84
C GLU A 365 -7.44 -12.01 -1.90
N VAL A 366 -8.51 -12.80 -2.05
CA VAL A 366 -9.70 -12.45 -2.82
C VAL A 366 -10.89 -12.42 -1.89
N HIS A 367 -11.59 -11.29 -1.83
CA HIS A 367 -12.72 -11.12 -0.93
C HIS A 367 -13.79 -10.23 -1.54
N THR A 368 -14.98 -10.25 -0.95
CA THR A 368 -16.11 -9.42 -1.36
C THR A 368 -16.36 -8.31 -0.36
N ARG A 369 -16.73 -7.12 -0.85
CA ARG A 369 -17.17 -5.99 -0.01
C ARG A 369 -18.37 -5.27 -0.63
N ARG A 370 -18.98 -4.35 0.12
CA ARG A 370 -19.95 -3.41 -0.47
C ARG A 370 -19.21 -2.50 -1.44
N ALA A 371 -19.85 -2.20 -2.57
CA ALA A 371 -19.23 -1.35 -3.59
C ALA A 371 -18.77 -0.02 -3.00
N LEU A 372 -17.53 0.34 -3.31
CA LEU A 372 -16.93 1.61 -2.92
C LEU A 372 -17.60 2.81 -3.62
N ILE A 373 -18.03 2.62 -4.87
CA ILE A 373 -18.52 3.67 -5.79
C ILE A 373 -19.99 3.41 -6.18
#